data_AF-A0AA90TJ76-F1
#
_entry.id   AF-A0AA90TJ76-F1
#
_cell.length_a   1.000
_cell.length_b   1.000
_cell.length_c   1.000
_cell.angle_alpha   90.00
_cell.angle_beta   90.00
_cell.angle_gamma   90.00
#
_symmetry.space_group_name_H-M   'P 1'
#
loop_
_entity.id
_entity.type
_entity.pdbx_description
1 polymer ?
#
loop_
_entity_poly.entity_id
_entity_poly.type
_entity_poly.pdbx_seq_one_letter_code
_entity_poly.pdbx_strand_id
1 'polypeptide(L)'
;MGAARMAVGAALLLLAACAGPAPAIPVVKVPVYRPCVTGALERPTFAVRGLAPDASDGEKVLALARDLPLHLKYEAQLEAVIAGCL
;
A
#
# COMPACT_ATOMS: atom_id res chain seq x y z
N MET A 1 63.21 9.87 35.95
CA MET A 1 62.70 9.19 34.73
C MET A 1 61.29 8.56 34.90
N GLY A 2 60.67 8.58 36.08
CA GLY A 2 59.34 7.97 36.31
C GLY A 2 58.13 8.87 36.00
N ALA A 3 58.18 10.16 36.35
CA ALA A 3 57.05 11.08 36.20
C ALA A 3 56.63 11.32 34.73
N ALA A 4 57.60 11.47 33.83
CA ALA A 4 57.33 11.65 32.40
C ALA A 4 56.69 10.40 31.75
N ARG A 5 57.07 9.20 32.20
CA ARG A 5 56.48 7.93 31.74
C ARG A 5 55.03 7.78 32.22
N MET A 6 54.74 8.21 33.44
CA MET A 6 53.38 8.23 33.99
C MET A 6 52.48 9.24 33.26
N ALA A 7 53.00 10.42 32.95
CA ALA A 7 52.26 11.46 32.23
C ALA A 7 51.92 11.03 30.78
N VAL A 8 52.86 10.37 30.09
CA VAL A 8 52.64 9.83 28.74
C VAL A 8 51.61 8.70 28.76
N GLY A 9 51.66 7.81 29.77
CA GLY A 9 50.66 6.76 29.93
C GLY A 9 49.24 7.31 30.16
N ALA A 10 49.10 8.31 31.02
CA ALA A 10 47.81 8.96 31.28
C ALA A 10 47.25 9.67 30.03
N ALA A 11 48.11 10.36 29.26
CA ALA A 11 47.72 11.00 28.01
C ALA A 11 47.23 9.98 26.98
N LEU A 12 47.93 8.85 26.82
CA LEU A 12 47.53 7.78 25.89
C LEU A 12 46.19 7.15 26.26
N LEU A 13 45.92 6.96 27.56
CA LEU A 13 44.62 6.47 28.06
C LEU A 13 43.48 7.44 27.75
N LEU A 14 43.72 8.76 27.88
CA LEU A 14 42.74 9.80 27.57
C LEU A 14 42.43 9.87 26.07
N LEU A 15 43.44 9.69 25.19
CA LEU A 15 43.22 9.66 23.74
C LEU A 15 42.48 8.39 23.29
N ALA A 16 42.75 7.24 23.91
CA ALA A 16 42.05 5.99 23.59
C ALA A 16 40.55 6.05 23.91
N ALA A 17 40.16 6.80 24.95
CA ALA A 17 38.75 7.03 25.29
C ALA A 17 37.98 7.86 24.23
N CYS A 18 38.69 8.63 23.41
CA CYS A 18 38.09 9.45 22.35
C CYS A 18 37.91 8.69 21.02
N ALA A 19 38.57 7.53 20.86
CA ALA A 19 38.49 6.68 19.67
C ALA A 19 37.32 5.66 19.73
N GLY A 20 36.23 6.01 20.41
CA GLY A 20 35.05 5.15 20.54
C GLY A 20 34.41 4.84 19.16
N PRO A 21 33.67 3.71 19.06
CA PRO A 21 33.06 3.31 17.80
C PRO A 21 32.13 4.41 17.27
N ALA A 22 32.16 4.61 15.95
CA ALA A 22 31.27 5.56 15.29
C ALA A 22 29.80 5.21 15.62
N PRO A 23 28.93 6.21 15.84
CA PRO A 23 27.53 5.97 16.15
C PRO A 23 26.89 5.17 15.01
N ALA A 24 26.40 3.97 15.32
CA ALA A 24 25.66 3.16 14.37
C ALA A 24 24.30 3.80 14.13
N ILE A 25 23.97 4.13 12.88
CA ILE A 25 22.65 4.64 12.51
C ILE A 25 21.73 3.42 12.30
N PRO A 26 20.73 3.20 13.17
CA PRO A 26 19.83 2.06 13.00
C PRO A 26 18.87 2.31 11.84
N VAL A 27 18.81 1.38 10.89
CA VAL A 27 17.79 1.38 9.84
C VAL A 27 16.53 0.71 10.40
N VAL A 28 15.48 1.50 10.60
CA VAL A 28 14.19 1.01 11.08
C VAL A 28 13.23 0.88 9.90
N LYS A 29 12.69 -0.33 9.69
CA LYS A 29 11.62 -0.56 8.71
C LYS A 29 10.28 -0.22 9.35
N VAL A 30 9.67 0.88 8.93
CA VAL A 30 8.34 1.30 9.39
C VAL A 30 7.30 0.73 8.43
N PRO A 31 6.32 -0.08 8.90
CA PRO A 31 5.21 -0.49 8.07
C PRO A 31 4.36 0.73 7.74
N VAL A 32 4.24 1.04 6.45
CA VAL A 32 3.35 2.08 5.95
C VAL A 32 2.10 1.40 5.39
N TYR A 33 0.94 1.93 5.74
CA TYR A 33 -0.32 1.48 5.15
C TYR A 33 -0.23 1.51 3.62
N ARG A 34 -0.66 0.41 2.99
CA ARG A 34 -0.83 0.31 1.54
C ARG A 34 -2.26 -0.15 1.28
N PRO A 35 -3.01 0.52 0.39
CA PRO A 35 -4.31 0.01 -0.02
C PRO A 35 -4.10 -1.34 -0.70
N CYS A 36 -4.91 -2.34 -0.31
CA CYS A 36 -4.84 -3.65 -0.94
C CYS A 36 -5.32 -3.60 -2.40
N VAL A 37 -6.40 -2.86 -2.65
CA VAL A 37 -6.91 -2.60 -3.99
C VAL A 37 -6.17 -1.41 -4.59
N THR A 38 -5.42 -1.64 -5.66
CA THR A 38 -4.56 -0.62 -6.29
C THR A 38 -5.17 -0.01 -7.56
N GLY A 39 -6.32 -0.53 -8.03
CA GLY A 39 -6.99 -0.05 -9.22
C GLY A 39 -8.47 -0.41 -9.25
N ALA A 40 -9.24 0.32 -10.07
CA ALA A 40 -10.65 0.04 -10.27
C ALA A 40 -10.85 -0.97 -11.41
N LEU A 41 -11.77 -1.91 -11.23
CA LEU A 41 -12.24 -2.76 -12.31
C LEU A 41 -13.04 -1.94 -13.32
N GLU A 42 -12.86 -2.23 -14.60
CA GLU A 42 -13.63 -1.58 -15.67
C GLU A 42 -15.12 -1.91 -15.51
N ARG A 43 -15.94 -0.86 -15.37
CA ARG A 43 -17.39 -1.02 -15.24
C ARG A 43 -18.00 -1.27 -16.62
N PRO A 44 -18.79 -2.33 -16.82
CA PRO A 44 -19.49 -2.55 -18.08
C PRO A 44 -20.42 -1.38 -18.45
N THR A 45 -20.51 -1.11 -19.74
CA THR A 45 -21.51 -0.18 -20.27
C THR A 45 -22.88 -0.86 -20.27
N PHE A 46 -23.67 -0.58 -19.24
CA PHE A 46 -25.03 -1.13 -19.10
C PHE A 46 -26.00 -0.47 -20.09
N ALA A 47 -26.76 -1.27 -20.82
CA ALA A 47 -27.78 -0.84 -21.78
C ALA A 47 -28.83 0.06 -21.13
N VAL A 48 -29.20 -0.20 -19.88
CA VAL A 48 -30.18 0.61 -19.13
C VAL A 48 -29.75 2.08 -18.99
N ARG A 49 -28.44 2.37 -18.99
CA ARG A 49 -27.91 3.74 -18.87
C ARG A 49 -28.10 4.58 -20.14
N GLY A 50 -28.33 3.93 -21.28
CA GLY A 50 -28.56 4.59 -22.56
C GLY A 50 -30.04 4.81 -22.89
N LEU A 51 -30.97 4.39 -22.02
CA LEU A 51 -32.40 4.56 -22.27
C LEU A 51 -32.84 6.01 -22.10
N ALA A 52 -33.76 6.44 -22.95
CA ALA A 52 -34.47 7.70 -22.76
C ALA A 52 -35.28 7.67 -21.44
N PRO A 53 -35.46 8.81 -20.76
CA PRO A 53 -36.23 8.86 -19.51
C PRO A 53 -37.67 8.35 -19.63
N ASP A 54 -38.28 8.54 -20.80
CA ASP A 54 -39.65 8.16 -21.15
C ASP A 54 -39.73 6.81 -21.88
N ALA A 55 -38.63 6.05 -21.97
CA ALA A 55 -38.64 4.71 -22.54
C ALA A 55 -39.72 3.85 -21.89
N SER A 56 -40.37 3.01 -22.70
CA SER A 56 -41.44 2.13 -22.23
C SER A 56 -40.93 1.13 -21.20
N ASP A 57 -41.83 0.62 -20.37
CA ASP A 57 -41.47 -0.40 -19.38
C ASP A 57 -40.92 -1.66 -20.05
N GLY A 58 -41.41 -2.02 -21.24
CA GLY A 58 -40.88 -3.13 -22.03
C GLY A 58 -39.41 -2.94 -22.43
N GLU A 59 -39.03 -1.75 -22.87
CA GLU A 59 -37.65 -1.43 -23.23
C GLU A 59 -36.72 -1.45 -22.00
N LYS A 60 -37.21 -0.95 -20.86
CA LYS A 60 -36.49 -1.00 -19.58
C LYS A 60 -36.24 -2.44 -19.13
N VAL A 61 -37.27 -3.28 -19.14
CA VAL A 61 -37.16 -4.70 -18.76
C VAL A 61 -36.20 -5.44 -19.69
N LEU A 62 -36.26 -5.19 -20.99
CA LEU A 62 -35.37 -5.83 -21.95
C LEU A 62 -33.90 -5.39 -21.76
N ALA A 63 -33.66 -4.10 -21.49
CA ALA A 63 -32.32 -3.61 -21.19
C ALA A 63 -31.76 -4.24 -19.91
N LEU A 64 -32.57 -4.32 -18.84
CA LEU A 64 -32.18 -4.97 -17.58
C LEU A 64 -31.87 -6.46 -17.78
N ALA A 65 -32.68 -7.18 -18.57
CA ALA A 65 -32.43 -8.59 -18.87
C ALA A 65 -31.10 -8.80 -19.60
N ARG A 66 -30.71 -7.88 -20.49
CA ARG A 66 -29.41 -7.91 -21.18
C ARG A 66 -28.25 -7.56 -20.26
N ASP A 67 -28.47 -6.64 -19.32
CA ASP A 67 -27.46 -6.18 -18.38
C ASP A 67 -27.18 -7.19 -17.25
N LEU A 68 -28.17 -7.99 -16.86
CA LEU A 68 -28.06 -8.96 -15.77
C LEU A 68 -26.83 -9.89 -15.86
N PRO A 69 -26.55 -10.60 -16.97
CA PRO A 69 -25.36 -11.46 -17.06
C PRO A 69 -24.04 -10.69 -16.97
N LEU A 70 -23.99 -9.43 -17.44
CA LEU A 70 -22.80 -8.58 -17.30
C LEU A 70 -22.63 -8.13 -15.86
N HIS A 71 -23.73 -7.75 -15.20
CA HIS A 71 -23.75 -7.35 -13.81
C HIS A 71 -23.23 -8.46 -12.89
N LEU A 72 -23.76 -9.67 -13.03
CA LEU A 72 -23.34 -10.82 -12.22
C LEU A 72 -21.85 -11.15 -12.38
N LYS A 73 -21.31 -11.05 -13.60
CA LYS A 73 -19.87 -11.24 -13.85
C LYS A 73 -19.02 -10.16 -13.20
N TYR A 74 -19.45 -8.90 -13.30
CA TYR A 74 -18.76 -7.76 -12.68
C TYR A 74 -18.78 -7.85 -11.16
N GLU A 75 -19.92 -8.24 -10.58
CA GLU A 75 -20.07 -8.46 -9.14
C GLU A 75 -19.15 -9.58 -8.65
N ALA A 76 -19.11 -10.72 -9.32
CA ALA A 76 -18.19 -11.81 -8.97
C ALA A 76 -16.71 -11.37 -9.01
N GLN A 77 -16.32 -10.50 -9.95
CA GLN A 77 -14.97 -9.93 -9.97
C GLN A 77 -14.71 -9.00 -8.80
N LEU A 78 -15.68 -8.16 -8.42
CA LEU A 78 -15.57 -7.29 -7.24
C LEU A 78 -15.41 -8.12 -5.96
N GLU A 79 -16.23 -9.16 -5.80
CA GLU A 79 -16.16 -10.09 -4.67
C GLU A 79 -14.79 -10.78 -4.60
N ALA A 80 -14.26 -11.23 -5.75
CA ALA A 80 -12.93 -11.83 -5.82
C ALA A 80 -11.81 -10.87 -5.42
N VAL A 81 -11.90 -9.59 -5.83
CA VAL A 81 -10.95 -8.54 -5.42
C VAL A 81 -11.00 -8.30 -3.91
N ILE A 82 -12.21 -8.22 -3.33
CA ILE A 82 -12.38 -8.04 -1.89
C ILE A 82 -11.84 -9.26 -1.12
N ALA A 83 -12.14 -10.47 -1.58
CA ALA A 83 -11.65 -11.71 -0.96
C ALA A 83 -10.12 -11.82 -1.00
N GLY A 84 -9.47 -11.28 -2.03
CA GLY A 84 -8.01 -11.20 -2.10
C GLY A 84 -7.38 -10.20 -1.12
N CYS A 85 -8.20 -9.38 -0.45
CA CYS A 85 -7.76 -8.35 0.49
C CYS A 85 -8.07 -8.62 1.95
N LEU A 86 -8.81 -9.70 2.25
CA LEU A 86 -9.04 -10.21 3.61
C LEU A 86 -7.87 -11.12 4.02
#